data_AF-A0A838YYG5-F1
#
_entry.id   AF-A0A838YYG5-F1
#
_cell.length_a   1.000
_cell.length_b   1.000
_cell.length_c   1.000
_cell.angle_alpha   90.00
_cell.angle_beta   90.00
_cell.angle_gamma   90.00
#
_symmetry.space_group_name_H-M   'P 1'
#
loop_
_entity.id
_entity.type
_entity.pdbx_description
1 polymer ?
#
loop_
_entity_poly.entity_id
_entity_poly.type
_entity_poly.pdbx_seq_one_letter_code
_entity_poly.pdbx_strand_id
1 'polypeptide(L)'
;MKNQRLPLLISAFNLLLILFIAAKPSQENFDKIRVKEFELVDKAGIKRASLKTENDGSVIMRMIDKTGTIRIKLGADENGSGLVMLNNSTEVGFHAVAKKEKTTLVLADKDGKKREY
;
A
#
# COMPACT_ATOMS: atom_id res chain seq x y z
N MET A 1 25.47 -48.78 -32.64
CA MET A 1 24.33 -48.03 -32.07
C MET A 1 24.62 -47.37 -30.71
N LYS A 2 25.89 -47.16 -30.30
CA LYS A 2 26.24 -46.66 -28.94
C LYS A 2 26.34 -45.12 -28.84
N ASN A 3 26.44 -44.41 -29.98
CA ASN A 3 26.77 -42.98 -30.02
C ASN A 3 25.57 -42.03 -30.16
N GLN A 4 24.35 -42.56 -30.36
CA GLN A 4 23.13 -41.74 -30.46
C GLN A 4 22.59 -41.27 -29.09
N ARG A 5 23.07 -41.85 -27.99
CA ARG A 5 22.64 -41.47 -26.63
C ARG A 5 23.19 -40.12 -26.17
N LEU A 6 24.39 -39.78 -26.62
CA LEU A 6 25.05 -38.51 -26.27
C LEU A 6 24.31 -37.26 -26.79
N PRO A 7 23.91 -37.18 -28.08
CA PRO A 7 23.15 -36.02 -28.56
C PRO A 7 21.76 -35.92 -27.90
N LEU A 8 21.10 -37.05 -27.61
CA LEU A 8 19.83 -37.06 -26.89
C LEU A 8 19.94 -36.48 -25.47
N LEU A 9 21.01 -36.84 -24.74
CA LEU A 9 21.26 -36.31 -23.39
C LEU A 9 21.56 -34.81 -23.43
N ILE A 10 22.33 -34.34 -24.41
CA ILE A 10 22.62 -32.92 -24.59
C ILE A 10 21.34 -32.14 -24.94
N SER A 11 20.49 -32.67 -25.83
CA SER A 11 19.20 -32.06 -26.16
C SER A 11 18.27 -32.00 -24.95
N ALA A 12 18.19 -33.07 -24.16
CA ALA A 12 17.38 -33.10 -22.95
C ALA A 12 17.89 -32.08 -21.91
N PHE A 13 19.21 -31.98 -21.73
CA PHE A 13 19.83 -31.02 -20.83
C PHE A 13 19.60 -29.57 -21.27
N ASN A 14 19.75 -29.28 -22.56
CA ASN A 14 19.45 -27.96 -23.13
C ASN A 14 17.99 -27.59 -22.95
N LEU A 15 17.07 -28.54 -23.17
CA LEU A 15 15.65 -28.32 -22.95
C LEU A 15 15.37 -27.99 -21.47
N LEU A 16 15.99 -28.73 -20.55
CA LEU A 16 15.88 -28.49 -19.11
C LEU A 16 16.38 -27.09 -18.72
N LEU A 17 17.51 -26.66 -19.28
CA LEU A 17 18.06 -25.32 -19.10
C LEU A 17 17.11 -24.22 -19.59
N ILE A 18 16.53 -24.39 -20.78
CA ILE A 18 15.56 -23.44 -21.34
C ILE A 18 14.33 -23.34 -20.44
N LEU A 19 13.80 -24.47 -19.96
CA LEU A 19 12.67 -24.51 -19.05
C LEU A 19 12.98 -23.80 -17.72
N PHE A 20 14.20 -23.96 -17.17
CA PHE A 20 14.62 -23.25 -15.96
C PHE A 20 14.75 -21.73 -16.15
N ILE A 21 15.21 -21.27 -17.32
CA ILE A 21 15.30 -19.84 -17.62
C ILE A 21 13.91 -19.24 -17.82
N ALA A 22 13.04 -19.92 -18.55
CA ALA A 22 11.66 -19.49 -18.79
C ALA A 22 10.79 -19.49 -17.52
N ALA A 23 11.11 -20.33 -16.53
CA ALA A 23 10.40 -20.39 -15.26
C ALA A 23 10.77 -19.25 -14.28
N LYS A 24 11.75 -18.40 -14.60
CA LYS A 24 12.07 -17.26 -13.72
C LYS A 24 10.96 -16.22 -13.80
N PRO A 25 10.32 -15.85 -12.68
CA PRO A 25 9.35 -14.76 -12.70
C PRO A 25 10.04 -13.48 -13.15
N SER A 26 9.55 -12.85 -14.21
CA SER A 26 10.02 -11.53 -14.62
C SER A 26 9.58 -10.54 -13.54
N GLN A 27 10.54 -9.97 -12.82
CA GLN A 27 10.28 -8.85 -11.94
C GLN A 27 9.96 -7.65 -12.83
N GLU A 28 8.68 -7.34 -12.99
CA GLU A 28 8.25 -6.15 -13.72
C GLU A 28 8.60 -4.92 -12.88
N ASN A 29 9.54 -4.13 -13.36
CA ASN A 29 9.83 -2.82 -12.82
C ASN A 29 9.02 -1.81 -13.64
N PHE A 30 8.07 -1.15 -12.98
CA PHE A 30 7.32 -0.06 -13.59
C PHE A 30 7.96 1.27 -13.20
N ASP A 31 8.44 2.02 -14.19
CA ASP A 31 8.93 3.39 -13.95
C ASP A 31 7.79 4.32 -13.50
N LYS A 32 6.57 4.06 -13.99
CA LYS A 32 5.39 4.87 -13.67
C LYS A 32 4.11 4.05 -13.74
N ILE A 33 3.31 4.14 -12.69
CA ILE A 33 1.96 3.58 -12.64
C ILE A 33 0.96 4.73 -12.52
N ARG A 34 -0.06 4.75 -13.38
CA ARG A 34 -1.17 5.70 -13.32
C ARG A 34 -2.46 4.93 -13.07
N VAL A 35 -3.09 5.18 -11.94
CA VAL A 35 -4.35 4.55 -11.52
C VAL A 35 -5.28 5.60 -10.92
N LYS A 36 -6.57 5.25 -10.80
CA LYS A 36 -7.55 6.04 -10.05
C LYS A 36 -7.48 5.77 -8.55
N GLU A 37 -7.22 4.52 -8.18
CA GLU A 37 -7.11 4.06 -6.80
C GLU A 37 -6.09 2.92 -6.73
N PHE A 38 -5.24 2.95 -5.71
CA PHE A 38 -4.50 1.78 -5.26
C PHE A 38 -5.23 1.19 -4.06
N GLU A 39 -5.52 -0.12 -4.11
CA GLU A 39 -6.09 -0.86 -2.98
C GLU A 39 -5.12 -1.95 -2.54
N LEU A 40 -4.86 -2.02 -1.24
CA LEU A 40 -4.28 -3.21 -0.62
C LEU A 40 -5.43 -4.06 -0.10
N VAL A 41 -5.54 -5.30 -0.58
CA VAL A 41 -6.55 -6.27 -0.13
C VAL A 41 -5.89 -7.43 0.60
N ASP A 42 -6.58 -8.04 1.55
CA ASP A 42 -6.12 -9.26 2.20
C ASP A 42 -6.49 -10.52 1.41
N LYS A 43 -6.18 -11.70 1.99
CA LYS A 43 -6.47 -13.01 1.38
C LYS A 43 -7.96 -13.27 1.16
N ALA A 44 -8.85 -12.59 1.88
CA ALA A 44 -10.29 -12.69 1.72
C ALA A 44 -10.83 -11.65 0.72
N GLY A 45 -9.96 -10.83 0.11
CA GLY A 45 -10.34 -9.74 -0.78
C GLY A 45 -10.82 -8.49 -0.04
N ILE A 46 -10.65 -8.42 1.29
CA ILE A 46 -11.10 -7.28 2.08
C ILE A 46 -10.05 -6.17 1.99
N LYS A 47 -10.49 -4.95 1.70
CA LYS A 47 -9.63 -3.77 1.63
C LYS A 47 -9.00 -3.44 3.00
N ARG A 48 -7.68 -3.34 3.01
CA ARG A 48 -6.81 -3.02 4.16
C ARG A 48 -6.21 -1.62 4.07
N ALA A 49 -6.00 -1.11 2.86
CA ALA A 49 -5.62 0.27 2.63
C ALA A 49 -6.11 0.75 1.27
N SER A 50 -6.28 2.06 1.12
CA SER A 50 -6.58 2.71 -0.15
C SER A 50 -5.77 3.98 -0.30
N LEU A 51 -5.31 4.30 -1.51
CA LEU A 51 -4.83 5.62 -1.92
C LEU A 51 -5.60 6.05 -3.17
N LYS A 52 -6.40 7.11 -3.06
CA LYS A 52 -7.27 7.59 -4.16
C LYS A 52 -7.46 9.10 -4.14
N THR A 53 -7.96 9.63 -5.25
CA THR A 53 -8.56 10.97 -5.33
C THR A 53 -10.05 10.89 -4.95
N GLU A 54 -10.54 11.85 -4.17
CA GLU A 54 -11.97 12.04 -3.92
C GLU A 54 -12.58 12.99 -4.98
N ASN A 55 -13.91 13.13 -4.98
CA ASN A 55 -14.64 13.93 -5.99
C ASN A 55 -14.30 15.42 -5.96
N ASP A 56 -13.82 15.93 -4.83
CA ASP A 56 -13.37 17.31 -4.64
C ASP A 56 -11.92 17.54 -5.11
N GLY A 57 -11.24 16.51 -5.63
CA GLY A 57 -9.85 16.57 -6.07
C GLY A 57 -8.83 16.35 -4.94
N SER A 58 -9.27 16.22 -3.69
CA SER A 58 -8.38 15.88 -2.58
C SER A 58 -7.82 14.47 -2.74
N VAL A 59 -6.60 14.25 -2.25
CA VAL A 59 -5.98 12.92 -2.20
C VAL A 59 -6.09 12.39 -0.79
N ILE A 60 -6.46 11.12 -0.66
CA ILE A 60 -6.62 10.46 0.64
C ILE A 60 -6.03 9.06 0.64
N MET A 61 -5.24 8.79 1.68
CA MET A 61 -4.81 7.46 2.09
C MET A 61 -5.57 7.04 3.34
N ARG A 62 -6.11 5.82 3.34
CA ARG A 62 -6.75 5.20 4.51
C ARG A 62 -6.05 3.89 4.84
N MET A 63 -5.79 3.65 6.12
CA MET A 63 -5.47 2.31 6.64
C MET A 63 -6.65 1.81 7.46
N ILE A 64 -7.09 0.60 7.16
CA ILE A 64 -8.33 0.00 7.64
C ILE A 64 -7.95 -1.23 8.45
N ASP A 65 -8.52 -1.44 9.63
CA ASP A 65 -8.30 -2.63 10.47
C ASP A 65 -9.18 -3.81 10.04
N LYS A 66 -8.93 -5.01 10.59
CA LYS A 66 -9.59 -6.25 10.14
C LYS A 66 -11.12 -6.22 10.24
N THR A 67 -11.68 -5.30 11.03
CA THR A 67 -13.12 -5.13 11.21
C THR A 67 -13.72 -4.11 10.22
N GLY A 68 -12.92 -3.56 9.32
CA GLY A 68 -13.34 -2.52 8.36
C GLY A 68 -13.25 -1.11 8.92
N THR A 69 -12.69 -0.93 10.12
CA THR A 69 -12.60 0.38 10.78
C THR A 69 -11.36 1.12 10.31
N ILE A 70 -11.51 2.37 9.86
CA ILE A 70 -10.37 3.23 9.53
C ILE A 70 -9.59 3.54 10.81
N ARG A 71 -8.28 3.32 10.82
CA ARG A 71 -7.39 3.66 11.95
C ARG A 71 -6.44 4.81 11.64
N ILE A 72 -6.10 5.00 10.37
CA ILE A 72 -5.24 6.10 9.92
C ILE A 72 -5.84 6.73 8.68
N LYS A 73 -5.87 8.06 8.64
CA LYS A 73 -6.21 8.86 7.47
C LYS A 73 -5.10 9.88 7.24
N LEU A 74 -4.51 9.87 6.05
CA LEU A 74 -3.62 10.94 5.56
C LEU A 74 -4.32 11.58 4.36
N GLY A 75 -4.41 12.90 4.33
CA GLY A 75 -5.04 13.60 3.22
C GLY A 75 -4.38 14.93 2.90
N ALA A 76 -4.57 15.36 1.67
CA ALA A 76 -4.11 16.67 1.19
C ALA A 76 -5.08 17.22 0.15
N ASP A 77 -5.22 18.55 0.17
CA ASP A 77 -5.99 19.36 -0.77
C ASP A 77 -5.27 20.70 -1.02
N GLU A 78 -5.90 21.62 -1.73
CA GLU A 78 -5.35 22.95 -2.01
C GLU A 78 -5.18 23.84 -0.77
N ASN A 79 -5.82 23.49 0.35
CA ASN A 79 -5.80 24.22 1.61
C ASN A 79 -4.75 23.70 2.59
N GLY A 80 -4.20 22.51 2.35
CA GLY A 80 -3.10 21.94 3.13
C GLY A 80 -3.12 20.43 3.22
N SER A 81 -2.64 19.91 4.34
CA SER A 81 -2.58 18.46 4.59
C SER A 81 -2.89 18.12 6.03
N GLY A 82 -3.29 16.87 6.26
CA GLY A 82 -3.57 16.38 7.61
C GLY A 82 -3.39 14.88 7.76
N LEU A 83 -3.03 14.48 8.99
CA LEU A 83 -2.88 13.09 9.43
C LEU A 83 -3.73 12.90 10.70
N VAL A 84 -4.63 11.93 10.68
CA VAL A 84 -5.40 11.47 11.83
C VAL A 84 -5.06 10.02 12.13
N MET A 85 -4.79 9.72 13.40
CA MET A 85 -4.69 8.35 13.92
C MET A 85 -5.72 8.16 15.04
N LEU A 86 -6.50 7.09 14.92
CA LEU A 86 -7.60 6.75 15.80
C LEU A 86 -7.18 5.61 16.74
N ASN A 87 -7.60 5.67 18.00
CA ASN A 87 -7.43 4.58 18.94
C ASN A 87 -8.38 3.40 18.61
N ASN A 88 -8.34 2.34 19.42
CA ASN A 88 -9.21 1.17 19.28
C ASN A 88 -10.70 1.51 19.42
N SER A 89 -11.05 2.53 20.20
CA SER A 89 -12.41 3.06 20.37
C SER A 89 -12.85 4.03 19.26
N THR A 90 -12.07 4.18 18.18
CA THR A 90 -12.32 5.13 17.06
C THR A 90 -12.26 6.61 17.44
N GLU A 91 -11.60 6.93 18.55
CA GLU A 91 -11.38 8.31 18.99
C GLU A 91 -10.04 8.82 18.48
N VAL A 92 -9.93 10.13 18.25
CA VAL A 92 -8.69 10.78 17.80
C VAL A 92 -7.64 10.72 18.90
N GLY A 93 -6.58 9.92 18.68
CA GLY A 93 -5.39 9.89 19.53
C GLY A 93 -4.31 10.88 19.08
N PHE A 94 -4.20 11.08 17.77
CA PHE A 94 -3.23 11.97 17.15
C PHE A 94 -3.86 12.68 15.95
N HIS A 95 -3.69 13.99 15.85
CA HIS A 95 -4.14 14.78 14.71
C HIS A 95 -3.13 15.88 14.39
N ALA A 96 -2.47 15.78 13.25
CA ALA A 96 -1.59 16.83 12.73
C ALA A 96 -2.24 17.47 11.52
N VAL A 97 -2.26 18.81 11.48
CA VAL A 97 -2.77 19.59 10.36
C VAL A 97 -1.76 20.67 10.02
N ALA A 98 -1.40 20.76 8.75
CA ALA A 98 -0.53 21.81 8.23
C ALA A 98 -1.32 22.64 7.22
N LYS A 99 -1.58 23.90 7.55
CA LYS A 99 -2.18 24.91 6.67
C LYS A 99 -1.27 26.13 6.62
N LYS A 100 -1.50 26.99 5.62
CA LYS A 100 -0.74 28.23 5.42
C LYS A 100 -0.65 29.10 6.68
N GLU A 101 -1.78 29.35 7.33
CA GLU A 101 -1.86 30.29 8.46
C GLU A 101 -1.50 29.64 9.80
N LYS A 102 -1.69 28.33 9.93
CA LYS A 102 -1.50 27.61 11.18
C LYS A 102 -1.18 26.15 10.94
N THR A 103 -0.17 25.66 11.66
CA THR A 103 0.07 24.23 11.86
C THR A 103 -0.39 23.89 13.28
N THR A 104 -1.11 22.77 13.43
CA THR A 104 -1.56 22.29 14.74
C THR A 104 -1.22 20.83 14.91
N LEU A 105 -0.76 20.47 16.10
CA LEU A 105 -0.66 19.08 16.54
C LEU A 105 -1.55 18.88 17.76
N VAL A 106 -2.52 17.96 17.66
CA VAL A 106 -3.39 17.57 18.77
C VAL A 106 -3.07 16.13 19.18
N LEU A 107 -2.76 15.94 20.46
CA LEU A 107 -2.57 14.64 21.10
C LEU A 107 -3.66 14.43 22.14
N ALA A 108 -4.32 13.27 22.13
CA ALA A 108 -5.22 12.87 23.20
C ALA A 108 -4.52 11.87 24.14
N ASP A 109 -4.68 12.06 25.44
CA ASP A 109 -4.25 11.07 26.43
C ASP A 109 -5.26 9.93 26.61
N LYS A 110 -4.94 8.99 27.50
CA LYS A 110 -5.78 7.82 27.79
C LYS A 110 -7.18 8.15 28.30
N ASP A 111 -7.39 9.36 28.83
CA ASP A 111 -8.65 9.83 29.38
C ASP A 111 -9.42 10.70 28.36
N GLY A 112 -8.90 10.80 27.12
CA GLY A 112 -9.47 11.59 26.04
C GLY A 112 -9.16 13.08 26.13
N LYS A 113 -8.33 13.52 27.09
CA LYS A 113 -7.97 14.93 27.22
C LYS A 113 -6.98 15.31 26.12
N LYS A 114 -7.33 16.35 25.38
CA LYS A 114 -6.57 16.84 24.23
C LYS A 114 -5.57 17.92 24.64
N ARG A 115 -4.37 17.85 24.07
CA ARG A 115 -3.33 18.89 24.13
C ARG A 115 -3.03 19.34 22.71
N GLU A 116 -3.12 20.64 22.46
CA GLU A 116 -2.78 21.26 21.19
C GLU A 116 -1.42 21.96 21.30
N TYR A 117 -0.60 21.80 20.26
CA TYR A 117 0.70 22.43 20.08
C TYR A 117 0.72 23.22 18.77
#